data_AF-A0A1Q9MR61-F1
#
_entry.id   AF-A0A1Q9MR61-F1
#
_cell.length_a   1.000
_cell.length_b   1.000
_cell.length_c   1.000
_cell.angle_alpha   90.00
_cell.angle_beta   90.00
_cell.angle_gamma   90.00
#
_symmetry.space_group_name_H-M   'P 1'
#
loop_
_entity.id
_entity.type
_entity.pdbx_description
1 polymer ?
#
loop_
_entity_poly.entity_id
_entity_poly.type
_entity_poly.pdbx_seq_one_letter_code
_entity_poly.pdbx_strand_id
1 'polypeptide(L)'
;MPRQTKTSKAAEAQKAIDNTVYMLDLIISDNQVPRNIRRTADEAKTALQNAKETPAVRASNAISLLDDLSNDPNCPVHTRTQIYQALSHLETIQD
;
A
#
# COMPACT_ATOMS: atom_id res chain seq x y z
N MET A 1 10.94 35.41 -4.42
CA MET A 1 11.24 34.33 -3.44
C MET A 1 11.06 32.99 -4.13
N PRO A 2 12.02 32.05 -4.08
CA PRO A 2 11.89 30.77 -4.75
C PRO A 2 11.03 29.80 -3.91
N ARG A 3 10.12 29.11 -4.60
CA ARG A 3 9.07 28.22 -4.07
C ARG A 3 9.71 26.91 -3.54
N GLN A 4 9.83 26.74 -2.24
CA GLN A 4 10.39 25.54 -1.57
C GLN A 4 9.43 24.34 -1.51
N THR A 5 8.65 24.03 -2.56
CA THR A 5 7.53 23.06 -2.42
C THR A 5 7.76 21.69 -3.06
N LYS A 6 8.92 21.41 -3.67
CA LYS A 6 9.13 20.15 -4.41
C LYS A 6 9.82 19.04 -3.61
N THR A 7 10.52 19.36 -2.52
CA THR A 7 11.32 18.37 -1.78
C THR A 7 10.53 17.69 -0.66
N SER A 8 9.46 18.29 -0.14
CA SER A 8 8.64 17.72 0.94
C SER A 8 7.72 16.60 0.48
N LYS A 9 7.02 16.77 -0.65
CA LYS A 9 6.06 15.78 -1.18
C LYS A 9 6.69 14.42 -1.45
N ALA A 10 7.92 14.38 -1.97
CA ALA A 10 8.61 13.11 -2.24
C ALA A 10 8.96 12.35 -0.94
N ALA A 11 9.33 13.08 0.12
CA ALA A 11 9.62 12.48 1.43
C ALA A 11 8.34 12.02 2.14
N GLU A 12 7.23 12.76 1.98
CA GLU A 12 5.91 12.37 2.48
C GLU A 12 5.39 11.11 1.77
N ALA A 13 5.51 11.05 0.44
CA ALA A 13 5.18 9.87 -0.34
C ALA A 13 6.00 8.65 0.07
N GLN A 14 7.30 8.83 0.30
CA GLN A 14 8.15 7.72 0.76
C GLN A 14 7.75 7.24 2.16
N LYS A 15 7.44 8.14 3.09
CA LYS A 15 6.94 7.76 4.43
C LYS A 15 5.60 7.02 4.34
N ALA A 16 4.70 7.48 3.47
CA ALA A 16 3.43 6.80 3.24
C ALA A 16 3.66 5.38 2.69
N ILE A 17 4.56 5.22 1.72
CA ILE A 17 4.98 3.91 1.20
C ILE A 17 5.55 3.02 2.30
N ASP A 18 6.48 3.53 3.10
CA ASP A 18 7.13 2.75 4.15
C ASP A 18 6.13 2.28 5.22
N ASN A 19 5.19 3.17 5.61
CA ASN A 19 4.10 2.84 6.52
C ASN A 19 3.18 1.75 5.93
N THR A 20 2.81 1.89 4.65
CA THR A 20 1.97 0.89 3.98
C THR A 20 2.69 -0.45 3.86
N VAL A 21 3.98 -0.46 3.51
CA VAL A 21 4.79 -1.68 3.44
C VAL A 21 4.83 -2.39 4.80
N TYR A 22 4.99 -1.63 5.89
CA TYR A 22 4.93 -2.21 7.24
C TYR A 22 3.57 -2.84 7.54
N MET A 23 2.47 -2.19 7.17
CA MET A 23 1.12 -2.76 7.33
C MET A 23 0.93 -4.05 6.53
N LEU A 24 1.42 -4.08 5.28
CA LEU A 24 1.37 -5.28 4.43
C LEU A 24 2.20 -6.42 5.03
N ASP A 25 3.37 -6.13 5.60
CA ASP A 25 4.20 -7.13 6.27
C ASP A 25 3.50 -7.79 7.46
N LEU A 26 2.70 -7.02 8.22
CA LEU A 26 1.87 -7.59 9.29
C LEU A 26 0.84 -8.58 8.74
N ILE A 27 0.18 -8.25 7.62
CA ILE A 27 -0.80 -9.12 6.96
C ILE A 27 -0.14 -10.40 6.43
N ILE A 28 1.02 -10.26 5.77
CA ILE A 28 1.78 -11.38 5.19
C ILE A 28 2.25 -12.35 6.29
N SER A 29 2.60 -11.81 7.46
CA SER A 29 3.09 -12.59 8.61
C SER A 29 1.97 -13.26 9.41
N ASP A 30 0.71 -12.82 9.25
CA ASP A 30 -0.43 -13.34 10.00
C ASP A 30 -0.86 -14.72 9.47
N ASN A 31 -0.70 -15.75 10.30
CA ASN A 31 -1.07 -17.13 9.95
C ASN A 31 -2.59 -17.38 9.94
N GLN A 32 -3.38 -16.47 10.51
CA GLN A 32 -4.84 -16.50 10.46
C GLN A 32 -5.37 -16.00 9.10
N VAL A 33 -4.52 -15.38 8.30
CA VAL A 33 -4.88 -14.86 6.98
C VAL A 33 -4.71 -15.94 5.91
N PRO A 34 -5.75 -16.20 5.09
CA PRO A 34 -5.69 -17.09 3.94
C PRO A 34 -4.50 -16.81 3.00
N ARG A 35 -3.96 -17.88 2.41
CA ARG A 35 -2.74 -17.81 1.58
C ARG A 35 -2.88 -16.93 0.34
N ASN A 36 -4.07 -16.89 -0.27
CA ASN A 36 -4.38 -16.01 -1.40
C ASN A 36 -4.17 -14.54 -1.02
N ILE A 37 -4.71 -14.12 0.13
CA ILE A 37 -4.64 -12.75 0.62
C ILE A 37 -3.19 -12.37 0.94
N ARG A 38 -2.47 -13.24 1.65
CA ARG A 38 -1.04 -13.00 1.93
C ARG A 38 -0.21 -12.87 0.66
N ARG A 39 -0.51 -13.66 -0.37
CA ARG A 39 0.18 -13.59 -1.65
C ARG A 39 -0.07 -12.25 -2.36
N THR A 40 -1.32 -11.84 -2.50
CA THR A 40 -1.65 -10.57 -3.15
C THR A 40 -1.13 -9.36 -2.35
N ALA A 41 -1.11 -9.44 -1.01
CA ALA A 41 -0.47 -8.42 -0.18
C ALA A 41 1.05 -8.31 -0.44
N ASP A 42 1.74 -9.43 -0.67
CA ASP A 42 3.16 -9.46 -1.06
C ASP A 42 3.37 -8.90 -2.48
N GLU A 43 2.46 -9.17 -3.41
CA GLU A 43 2.45 -8.57 -4.75
C GLU A 43 2.26 -7.04 -4.67
N ALA A 44 1.35 -6.55 -3.82
CA ALA A 44 1.16 -5.12 -3.57
C ALA A 44 2.40 -4.46 -2.95
N LYS A 45 3.05 -5.13 -1.99
CA LYS A 45 4.32 -4.68 -1.42
C LYS A 45 5.41 -4.58 -2.49
N THR A 46 5.52 -5.57 -3.36
CA THR A 46 6.49 -5.59 -4.46
C THR A 46 6.24 -4.44 -5.44
N ALA A 47 4.97 -4.15 -5.76
CA ALA A 47 4.61 -3.00 -6.59
C ALA A 47 5.05 -1.67 -5.95
N LEU A 48 4.87 -1.50 -4.64
CA LEU A 48 5.32 -0.30 -3.91
C LEU A 48 6.85 -0.12 -3.89
N GLN A 49 7.60 -1.22 -3.91
CA GLN A 49 9.06 -1.22 -3.88
C GLN A 49 9.70 -1.10 -5.27
N ASN A 50 8.90 -1.06 -6.34
CA ASN A 50 9.42 -0.96 -7.71
C ASN A 50 10.04 0.41 -8.01
N ALA A 51 11.34 0.55 -7.77
CA ALA A 51 12.09 1.79 -7.97
C ALA A 51 12.14 2.30 -9.43
N LYS A 52 11.71 1.49 -10.40
CA LYS A 52 11.63 1.90 -11.82
C LYS A 52 10.46 2.84 -12.10
N GLU A 53 9.44 2.82 -11.25
CA GLU A 53 8.20 3.58 -11.42
C GLU A 53 8.15 4.82 -10.52
N THR A 54 7.34 5.80 -10.91
CA THR A 54 7.09 6.97 -10.06
C THR A 54 6.28 6.54 -8.82
N PRO A 55 6.41 7.25 -7.68
CA PRO A 55 5.65 6.91 -6.47
C PRO A 55 4.14 6.84 -6.69
N ALA A 56 3.60 7.72 -7.54
CA ALA A 56 2.18 7.73 -7.89
C ALA A 56 1.75 6.49 -8.68
N VAL A 57 2.56 6.03 -9.65
CA VAL A 57 2.27 4.81 -10.41
C VAL A 57 2.35 3.58 -9.52
N ARG A 58 3.36 3.50 -8.65
CA ARG A 58 3.48 2.44 -7.64
C ARG A 58 2.27 2.39 -6.71
N ALA A 59 1.85 3.54 -6.21
CA ALA A 59 0.67 3.66 -5.34
C ALA A 59 -0.60 3.21 -6.07
N SER A 60 -0.80 3.64 -7.31
CA SER A 60 -1.95 3.24 -8.13
C SER A 60 -2.00 1.72 -8.36
N ASN A 61 -0.86 1.11 -8.72
CA ASN A 61 -0.75 -0.34 -8.90
C ASN A 61 -1.08 -1.10 -7.60
N ALA A 62 -0.58 -0.62 -6.46
CA ALA A 62 -0.86 -1.24 -5.16
C ALA A 62 -2.32 -1.03 -4.73
N ILE A 63 -2.92 0.14 -4.99
CA ILE A 63 -4.33 0.41 -4.70
C ILE A 63 -5.23 -0.60 -5.42
N SER A 64 -5.00 -0.85 -6.71
CA SER A 64 -5.80 -1.83 -7.46
C SER A 64 -5.72 -3.23 -6.85
N LEU A 65 -4.52 -3.70 -6.49
CA LEU A 65 -4.34 -5.01 -5.85
C LEU A 65 -5.01 -5.10 -4.48
N LEU A 66 -4.94 -4.03 -3.70
CA LEU A 66 -5.54 -3.96 -2.37
C LEU A 66 -7.06 -3.83 -2.41
N ASP A 67 -7.62 -3.13 -3.41
CA ASP A 67 -9.05 -3.01 -3.60
C ASP A 67 -9.68 -4.37 -3.97
N ASP A 68 -9.07 -5.10 -4.91
CA ASP A 68 -9.48 -6.47 -5.26
C ASP A 68 -9.49 -7.38 -4.03
N LEU A 69 -8.45 -7.27 -3.19
CA LEU A 69 -8.30 -8.07 -1.99
C LEU A 69 -9.26 -7.64 -0.87
N SER A 70 -9.62 -6.35 -0.80
CA SER A 70 -10.65 -5.84 0.11
C SER A 70 -12.05 -6.35 -0.24
N ASN A 71 -12.27 -6.80 -1.48
CA ASN A 71 -13.52 -7.38 -1.95
C ASN A 71 -13.55 -8.92 -1.84
N ASP A 72 -12.44 -9.58 -1.45
CA ASP A 72 -12.39 -11.03 -1.32
C ASP A 72 -13.33 -11.53 -0.20
N PRO A 73 -14.21 -12.52 -0.48
CA PRO A 73 -15.16 -13.04 0.50
C PRO A 73 -14.48 -13.80 1.66
N ASN A 74 -13.27 -14.32 1.44
CA ASN A 74 -12.48 -15.02 2.46
C ASN A 74 -11.63 -14.05 3.32
N CYS A 75 -11.67 -12.74 3.04
CA CYS A 75 -10.87 -11.76 3.78
C CYS A 75 -11.41 -11.54 5.20
N PRO A 76 -10.61 -11.84 6.25
CA PRO A 76 -10.99 -11.60 7.63
C PRO A 76 -11.28 -10.11 7.89
N VAL A 77 -12.18 -9.83 8.82
CA VAL A 77 -12.60 -8.45 9.13
C VAL A 77 -11.42 -7.59 9.58
N HIS A 78 -10.53 -8.11 10.43
CA HIS A 78 -9.37 -7.38 10.92
C HIS A 78 -8.41 -7.01 9.78
N THR A 79 -8.18 -7.95 8.85
CA THR A 79 -7.36 -7.73 7.67
C THR A 79 -8.00 -6.68 6.76
N ARG A 80 -9.32 -6.75 6.53
CA ARG A 80 -10.08 -5.76 5.74
C ARG A 80 -9.92 -4.35 6.27
N THR A 81 -9.97 -4.15 7.59
CA THR A 81 -9.70 -2.86 8.22
C THR A 81 -8.27 -2.38 7.97
N GLN A 82 -7.27 -3.26 8.07
CA GLN A 82 -5.87 -2.92 7.79
C GLN A 82 -5.66 -2.52 6.32
N ILE A 83 -6.35 -3.19 5.39
CA ILE A 83 -6.30 -2.86 3.96
C ILE A 83 -6.89 -1.48 3.69
N TYR A 84 -8.03 -1.14 4.30
CA TYR A 84 -8.60 0.20 4.17
C TYR A 84 -7.68 1.28 4.72
N GLN A 85 -6.97 1.02 5.82
CA GLN A 85 -5.95 1.93 6.34
C GLN A 85 -4.79 2.09 5.35
N ALA A 86 -4.30 0.99 4.78
CA ALA A 86 -3.26 0.99 3.76
C ALA A 86 -3.69 1.79 2.50
N LEU A 87 -4.91 1.59 2.02
CA LEU A 87 -5.49 2.33 0.90
C LEU A 87 -5.52 3.83 1.18
N SER A 88 -6.02 4.24 2.35
CA SER A 88 -6.07 5.65 2.75
C SER A 88 -4.68 6.29 2.77
N HIS A 89 -3.64 5.57 3.18
CA HIS A 89 -2.26 6.06 3.10
C HIS A 89 -1.76 6.20 1.66
N LEU A 90 -2.07 5.24 0.78
CA LEU A 90 -1.64 5.30 -0.62
C LEU A 90 -2.36 6.40 -1.41
N GLU A 91 -3.62 6.70 -1.11
CA GLU A 91 -4.37 7.79 -1.75
C GLU A 91 -3.70 9.15 -1.54
N THR A 92 -3.01 9.37 -0.41
CA THR A 92 -2.25 10.62 -0.16
C THR A 92 -1.09 10.86 -1.12
N ILE A 93 -0.65 9.83 -1.85
CA ILE A 93 0.46 9.90 -2.82
C ILE A 93 -0.05 10.32 -4.20
N GLN A 94 -1.34 10.18 -4.47
CA GLN A 94 -1.93 10.38 -5.80
C GLN A 94 -2.17 11.85 -6.17
N ASP A 95 -1.85 12.81 -5.28
CA ASP A 95 -2.14 14.26 -5.42
C ASP A 95 -0.90 15.17 -5.33
#